data_AF-A0A2G5QPP8-F1
#
_entry.id   AF-A0A2G5QPP8-F1
#
_cell.length_a   1.000
_cell.length_b   1.000
_cell.length_c   1.000
_cell.angle_alpha   90.00
_cell.angle_beta   90.00
_cell.angle_gamma   90.00
#
_symmetry.space_group_name_H-M   'P 1'
#
loop_
_entity.id
_entity.type
_entity.pdbx_description
1 polymer ?
#
loop_
_entity_poly.entity_id
_entity_poly.type
_entity_poly.pdbx_seq_one_letter_code
_entity_poly.pdbx_strand_id
1 'polypeptide(L)' 'MRTYHFDILSDGAAATEVAEAADDGAAVRQALLLLSEIVRDRALSNGRAITVELAVRDSEGRALWTGSASGR' A
#
# COMPACT_ATOMS: atom_id res chain seq x y z
N MET A 1 13.67 -2.59 -15.09
CA MET A 1 12.62 -2.39 -14.06
C MET A 1 12.13 -3.75 -13.62
N ARG A 2 11.52 -3.86 -12.44
CA ARG A 2 10.98 -5.11 -11.88
C ARG A 2 9.53 -4.90 -11.48
N THR A 3 8.73 -5.95 -11.55
CA THR A 3 7.32 -5.94 -11.17
C THR A 3 7.16 -6.27 -9.69
N TYR A 4 6.29 -5.53 -9.01
CA TYR A 4 5.95 -5.72 -7.61
C TYR A 4 4.43 -5.71 -7.43
N HIS A 5 3.98 -6.42 -6.41
CA HIS A 5 2.60 -6.53 -5.99
C HIS A 5 2.40 -5.77 -4.68
N PHE A 6 1.35 -4.95 -4.62
CA PHE A 6 0.97 -4.12 -3.48
C PHE A 6 -0.38 -4.65 -3.00
N ASP A 7 -0.38 -5.47 -1.98
CA ASP A 7 -1.61 -6.00 -1.38
C ASP A 7 -2.10 -5.04 -0.32
N ILE A 8 -3.31 -4.52 -0.51
CA ILE A 8 -3.89 -3.44 0.28
C ILE A 8 -5.13 -3.99 0.96
N LEU A 9 -5.23 -3.82 2.28
CA LEU A 9 -6.38 -4.17 3.08
C LEU A 9 -6.90 -2.93 3.80
N SER A 10 -8.19 -2.64 3.68
CA SER A 10 -8.82 -1.55 4.41
C SER A 10 -10.30 -1.81 4.67
N ASP A 11 -10.73 -1.69 5.92
CA ASP A 11 -12.13 -1.82 6.35
C ASP A 11 -12.86 -3.06 5.80
N GLY A 12 -12.14 -4.18 5.69
CA GLY A 12 -12.66 -5.46 5.18
C GLY A 12 -12.67 -5.59 3.65
N ALA A 13 -12.23 -4.57 2.92
CA ALA A 13 -11.96 -4.64 1.48
C ALA A 13 -10.48 -4.93 1.22
N ALA A 14 -10.21 -5.82 0.26
CA ALA A 14 -8.87 -6.15 -0.20
C ALA A 14 -8.70 -5.80 -1.68
N ALA A 15 -7.52 -5.29 -2.04
CA ALA A 15 -7.13 -5.01 -3.41
C ALA A 15 -5.65 -5.39 -3.60
N THR A 16 -5.28 -5.77 -4.83
CA THR A 16 -3.89 -5.96 -5.21
C THR A 16 -3.59 -5.07 -6.40
N GLU A 17 -2.60 -4.20 -6.26
CA GLU A 17 -2.07 -3.41 -7.36
C GLU A 17 -0.73 -3.98 -7.84
N VAL A 18 -0.43 -3.78 -9.11
CA VAL A 18 0.82 -4.22 -9.73
C VAL A 18 1.52 -3.00 -10.29
N ALA A 19 2.77 -2.78 -9.89
CA ALA A 19 3.56 -1.65 -10.36
C ALA A 19 5.00 -2.06 -10.68
N GLU A 20 5.62 -1.31 -11.59
CA GLU A 20 7.04 -1.45 -11.87
C GLU A 20 7.87 -0.46 -11.06
N ALA A 21 8.99 -0.93 -10.51
CA ALA A 21 9.98 -0.09 -9.84
C ALA A 21 11.40 -0.43 -10.28
N ALA A 22 12.33 0.51 -10.06
CA ALA A 22 13.74 0.32 -10.41
C ALA A 22 14.43 -0.72 -9.51
N ASP A 23 14.11 -0.69 -8.22
CA ASP A 23 14.67 -1.52 -7.15
C ASP A 23 13.65 -1.69 -6.00
N ASP A 24 13.95 -2.59 -5.07
CA ASP A 24 13.10 -2.91 -3.92
C ASP A 24 12.82 -1.66 -3.07
N GLY A 25 13.80 -0.76 -2.92
CA GLY A 25 13.65 0.48 -2.17
C GLY A 25 12.69 1.47 -2.84
N ALA A 26 12.69 1.54 -4.17
CA ALA A 26 11.74 2.34 -4.94
C ALA A 26 10.32 1.80 -4.78
N ALA A 27 10.12 0.49 -4.82
CA ALA A 27 8.82 -0.14 -4.58
C ALA A 27 8.29 0.17 -3.17
N VAL A 28 9.15 0.08 -2.14
CA VAL A 28 8.77 0.44 -0.76
C VAL A 28 8.43 1.93 -0.62
N ARG A 29 9.16 2.83 -1.29
CA ARG A 29 8.81 4.26 -1.29
C ARG A 29 7.45 4.53 -1.96
N GLN A 30 7.14 3.86 -3.06
CA GLN A 30 5.82 3.95 -3.70
C GLN A 30 4.72 3.46 -2.75
N ALA A 31 4.96 2.38 -2.01
CA ALA A 31 4.03 1.84 -1.03
C ALA A 31 3.72 2.83 0.10
N LEU A 32 4.73 3.52 0.63
CA LEU A 32 4.55 4.55 1.66
C LEU A 32 3.73 5.75 1.15
N LEU A 33 3.94 6.15 -0.10
CA LEU A 33 3.17 7.22 -0.74
C LEU A 33 1.71 6.80 -0.92
N LEU A 34 1.47 5.61 -1.49
CA LEU A 34 0.13 5.06 -1.68
C LEU A 34 -0.64 4.94 -0.36
N LEU A 35 0.02 4.43 0.68
CA LEU A 35 -0.56 4.34 2.03
C LEU A 35 -0.99 5.71 2.55
N SER A 36 -0.16 6.74 2.34
CA SER A 36 -0.47 8.12 2.75
C SER A 36 -1.62 8.73 1.94
N GLU A 37 -1.70 8.42 0.64
CA GLU A 37 -2.77 8.88 -0.25
C GLU A 37 -4.12 8.27 0.12
N ILE A 38 -4.19 6.95 0.31
CA ILE A 38 -5.43 6.25 0.68
C ILE A 38 -5.95 6.79 2.02
N VAL A 39 -5.08 6.90 3.03
CA VAL A 39 -5.48 7.40 4.35
C VAL A 39 -5.99 8.84 4.26
N ARG A 40 -5.29 9.71 3.51
CA ARG A 40 -5.70 11.11 3.33
C ARG A 40 -7.04 11.22 2.60
N ASP A 41 -7.19 10.54 1.47
CA ASP A 41 -8.42 10.54 0.67
C ASP A 41 -9.64 10.10 1.50
N ARG A 42 -9.48 9.04 2.28
CA ARG A 42 -10.56 8.46 3.08
C ARG A 42 -10.88 9.25 4.34
N ALA A 43 -9.86 9.79 5.02
CA ALA A 43 -10.06 10.68 6.15
C ALA A 43 -10.82 11.95 5.72
N LEU A 44 -10.49 12.52 4.56
CA LEU A 44 -11.18 13.69 4.02
C LEU A 44 -12.60 13.38 3.51
N SER A 45 -12.82 12.19 2.95
CA SER A 45 -14.11 11.85 2.32
C SER A 45 -15.19 11.40 3.31
N ASN A 46 -14.83 10.64 4.34
CA ASN A 46 -15.82 9.93 5.17
C ASN A 46 -15.87 10.40 6.64
N GLY A 47 -14.92 11.22 7.10
CA GLY A 47 -14.84 11.70 8.49
C GLY A 47 -14.82 10.58 9.54
N ARG A 48 -14.53 9.34 9.10
CA ARG A 48 -14.52 8.13 9.90
C ARG A 48 -13.09 7.63 10.00
N ALA A 49 -12.77 7.08 11.17
CA ALA A 49 -11.50 6.41 11.37
C ALA A 49 -11.34 5.28 10.33
N ILE A 50 -10.22 5.33 9.60
CA ILE A 50 -9.80 4.30 8.65
C ILE A 50 -8.49 3.69 9.10
N THR A 51 -8.34 2.39 8.89
CA THR A 51 -7.04 1.70 8.94
C THR A 51 -6.76 1.07 7.58
N VAL A 52 -5.54 1.23 7.11
CA VAL A 52 -5.04 0.66 5.87
C VAL A 52 -3.79 -0.14 6.20
N GLU A 53 -3.74 -1.38 5.74
CA GLU A 53 -2.55 -2.22 5.75
C GLU A 53 -2.08 -2.42 4.31
N LEU A 54 -0.77 -2.42 4.09
CA LEU A 54 -0.17 -2.60 2.79
C LEU A 54 1.05 -3.52 2.89
N ALA A 55 1.09 -4.54 2.05
CA ALA A 55 2.24 -5.42 1.87
C ALA A 55 2.82 -5.27 0.46
N VAL A 56 4.15 -5.26 0.36
CA VAL A 56 4.87 -5.26 -0.92
C VAL A 56 5.55 -6.60 -1.09
N ARG A 57 5.29 -7.24 -2.24
CA ARG A 57 5.94 -8.47 -2.67
C ARG A 57 6.57 -8.28 -4.04
N ASP A 58 7.69 -8.94 -4.30
CA ASP A 58 8.20 -9.04 -5.67
C ASP A 58 7.38 -10.05 -6.51
N SER A 59 7.73 -10.17 -7.79
CA SER A 59 7.13 -11.12 -8.73
C SER A 59 7.30 -12.59 -8.35
N GLU A 60 8.26 -12.91 -7.47
CA GLU A 60 8.46 -14.27 -6.94
C GLU A 60 7.62 -14.53 -5.68
N GLY A 61 6.88 -13.52 -5.22
CA GLY A 61 6.04 -13.59 -4.03
C GLY A 61 6.79 -13.39 -2.72
N ARG A 62 8.08 -13.04 -2.76
CA ARG A 62 8.86 -12.74 -1.55
C ARG A 62 8.39 -11.40 -0.99
N ALA A 63 8.05 -11.41 0.30
CA ALA A 63 7.69 -10.21 1.03
C ALA A 63 8.91 -9.30 1.21
N LEU A 64 8.78 -8.04 0.79
CA LEU A 64 9.81 -7.02 0.90
C LEU A 64 9.52 -6.08 2.06
N TRP A 65 8.24 -5.78 2.29
CA TRP A 65 7.81 -4.84 3.32
C TRP A 65 6.34 -5.01 3.66
N THR A 66 5.97 -4.67 4.88
CA THR A 66 4.59 -4.53 5.34
C THR A 66 4.48 -3.29 6.21
N GLY A 67 3.40 -2.56 6.09
CA GLY A 67 3.11 -1.45 6.99
C GLY A 67 1.64 -1.12 7.06
N SER A 68 1.31 -0.30 8.05
CA SER A 68 -0.06 0.14 8.29
C SER A 68 -0.11 1.62 8.64
N ALA A 69 -1.22 2.24 8.32
CA ALA A 69 -1.51 3.62 8.70
C ALA A 69 -2.99 3.78 9.01
N SER A 70 -3.29 4.75 9.87
CA SER A 70 -4.65 5.09 10.25
C SER A 70 -4.86 6.60 10.22
N GLY A 71 -6.05 7.04 9.84
CA GLY A 71 -6.46 8.44 9.83
C GLY A 71 -7.85 8.63 10.43
N ARG A 72 -8.17 9.85 10.87
CA ARG A 72 -9.47 10.26 11.41
C ARG A 72 -9.83 11.66 10.95
#